data_AF-A0A7K1FR00-F1
#
_entry.id   AF-A0A7K1FR00-F1
#
_cell.length_a   1.000
_cell.length_b   1.000
_cell.length_c   1.000
_cell.angle_alpha   90.00
_cell.angle_beta   90.00
_cell.angle_gamma   90.00
#
_symmetry.space_group_name_H-M   'P 1'
#
loop_
_entity.id
_entity.type
_entity.pdbx_description
1 polymer ?
#
loop_
_entity_poly.entity_id
_entity_poly.type
_entity_poly.pdbx_seq_one_letter_code
_entity_poly.pdbx_strand_id
1 'polypeptide(L)'
;MQAAGAAFVAGSPAEPAGNEIRQRVDGGTSTLARSDRGAHVELTVRARGPVDPAEAWDRYLRPQRWSEWAPQIRRVRASADTIAPGVTGTVHGPLPGLSVDFTVDAVDPESMTWSWTVRAPFGIVLRLDHEIHPDDTGCGTSATIDGPAPVVLGYAPVARYSLGRLVTLR
;
A
#
# COMPACT_ATOMS: atom_id res chain seq x y z
N MET A 1 10.93 -32.92 -36.61
CA MET A 1 11.84 -33.26 -35.50
C MET A 1 11.63 -32.22 -34.42
N GLN A 2 11.03 -32.63 -33.32
CA GLN A 2 10.66 -31.84 -32.15
C GLN A 2 11.89 -31.71 -31.25
N ALA A 3 12.27 -30.51 -30.84
CA ALA A 3 13.25 -30.29 -29.78
C ALA A 3 12.53 -29.65 -28.59
N ALA A 4 12.25 -30.49 -27.59
CA ALA A 4 12.01 -30.10 -26.22
C ALA A 4 13.35 -29.78 -25.55
N GLY A 5 13.37 -28.81 -24.63
CA GLY A 5 14.51 -28.50 -23.78
C GLY A 5 14.08 -27.53 -22.69
N ALA A 6 13.79 -28.08 -21.52
CA ALA A 6 13.30 -27.38 -20.34
C ALA A 6 14.44 -26.91 -19.41
N ALA A 7 14.12 -25.85 -18.66
CA ALA A 7 14.48 -25.55 -17.27
C ALA A 7 15.91 -25.08 -16.90
N PHE A 8 15.96 -23.92 -16.22
CA PHE A 8 16.53 -23.70 -14.87
C PHE A 8 16.06 -22.31 -14.39
N VAL A 9 14.96 -22.20 -13.65
CA VAL A 9 14.87 -22.11 -12.16
C VAL A 9 15.88 -21.15 -11.55
N ALA A 10 15.41 -19.93 -11.26
CA ALA A 10 15.88 -19.14 -10.13
C ALA A 10 14.66 -18.95 -9.20
N GLY A 11 14.58 -19.79 -8.17
CA GLY A 11 13.61 -19.58 -7.10
C GLY A 11 13.95 -18.29 -6.37
N SER A 12 13.05 -17.31 -6.43
CA SER A 12 13.12 -16.15 -5.54
C SER A 12 12.93 -16.65 -4.10
N PRO A 13 13.79 -16.27 -3.16
CA PRO A 13 13.58 -16.62 -1.77
C PRO A 13 12.29 -15.96 -1.29
N ALA A 14 11.40 -16.76 -0.69
CA ALA A 14 10.21 -16.26 -0.03
C ALA A 14 10.62 -15.22 1.02
N GLU A 15 10.42 -13.94 0.72
CA GLU A 15 10.64 -12.87 1.69
C GLU A 15 9.76 -13.13 2.92
N PRO A 16 10.32 -13.10 4.14
CA PRO A 16 9.57 -13.38 5.36
C PRO A 16 8.46 -12.35 5.55
N ALA A 17 7.31 -12.81 6.04
CA ALA A 17 6.23 -11.93 6.48
C ALA A 17 6.74 -11.07 7.66
N GLY A 18 7.10 -9.82 7.37
CA GLY A 18 7.66 -8.90 8.35
C GLY A 18 7.42 -7.45 7.92
N ASN A 19 7.67 -6.53 8.84
CA ASN A 19 7.71 -5.10 8.54
C ASN A 19 9.17 -4.74 8.28
N GLU A 20 9.44 -4.13 7.14
CA GLU A 20 10.79 -3.70 6.77
C GLU A 20 10.86 -2.18 6.79
N ILE A 21 11.68 -1.63 7.69
CA ILE A 21 11.90 -0.18 7.82
C ILE A 21 13.16 0.17 7.07
N ARG A 22 13.06 1.03 6.05
CA ARG A 22 14.22 1.63 5.38
C ARG A 22 14.20 3.13 5.63
N GLN A 23 15.25 3.65 6.25
CA GLN A 23 15.41 5.10 6.42
C GLN A 23 16.11 5.66 5.19
N ARG A 24 15.48 6.60 4.50
CA ARG A 24 16.17 7.42 3.49
C ARG A 24 17.02 8.46 4.22
N VAL A 25 18.33 8.28 4.19
CA VAL A 25 19.29 9.30 4.66
C VAL A 25 19.73 10.09 3.45
N ASP A 26 19.31 11.36 3.35
CA ASP A 26 19.78 12.23 2.27
C ASP A 26 21.29 12.50 2.46
N GLY A 27 22.09 11.88 1.59
CA GLY A 27 23.54 12.00 1.58
C GLY A 27 23.98 13.36 1.05
N GLY A 28 24.47 14.21 1.95
CA GLY A 28 25.19 15.44 1.62
C GLY A 28 25.91 15.96 2.85
N THR A 29 27.23 16.02 2.82
CA THR A 29 28.07 16.56 3.89
C THR A 29 27.62 17.98 4.21
N SER A 30 26.99 18.20 5.37
CA SER A 30 26.62 19.54 5.83
C SER A 30 26.56 19.58 7.35
N THR A 31 27.42 20.44 7.90
CA THR A 31 27.47 20.89 9.29
C THR A 31 26.06 21.12 9.85
N LEU A 32 25.77 20.46 10.97
CA LEU A 32 24.46 20.36 11.60
C LEU A 32 23.86 21.72 12.00
N ALA A 33 23.10 22.34 11.11
CA ALA A 33 21.90 23.04 11.53
C ALA A 33 20.82 21.97 11.70
N ARG A 34 20.61 21.51 12.95
CA ARG A 34 19.51 20.63 13.33
C ARG A 34 18.20 21.28 12.88
N SER A 35 17.69 20.88 11.71
CA SER A 35 16.36 21.27 11.26
C SER A 35 15.39 20.33 11.97
N ASP A 36 14.69 20.86 12.96
CA ASP A 36 13.65 20.19 13.74
C ASP A 36 12.36 20.02 12.90
N ARG A 37 12.52 19.55 11.66
CA ARG A 37 11.43 19.11 10.78
C ARG A 37 11.34 17.60 10.94
N GLY A 38 10.29 17.13 11.60
CA GLY A 38 10.13 15.74 12.05
C GLY A 38 10.58 14.71 11.01
N ALA A 39 11.32 13.68 11.48
CA ALA A 39 11.88 12.65 10.62
C ALA A 39 10.82 12.04 9.68
N HIS A 40 11.15 11.89 8.40
CA HIS A 40 10.38 11.12 7.43
C HIS A 40 10.90 9.69 7.40
N VAL A 41 10.04 8.70 7.22
CA VAL A 41 10.43 7.29 7.08
C VAL A 41 9.62 6.62 6.00
N GLU A 42 10.23 5.59 5.40
CA GLU A 42 9.57 4.66 4.50
C GLU A 42 9.49 3.30 5.20
N LEU A 43 8.29 2.72 5.23
CA LEU A 43 8.01 1.44 5.87
C LEU A 43 7.16 0.57 4.96
N THR A 44 7.66 -0.64 4.67
CA THR A 44 6.91 -1.63 3.90
C THR A 44 6.31 -2.68 4.82
N VAL A 45 4.99 -2.87 4.70
CA VAL A 45 4.25 -3.95 5.34
C VAL A 45 3.78 -4.95 4.29
N ARG A 46 3.78 -6.24 4.65
CA ARG A 46 3.43 -7.33 3.74
C ARG A 46 2.44 -8.30 4.38
N ALA A 47 1.53 -8.85 3.59
CA ALA A 47 0.62 -9.93 3.98
C ALA A 47 0.51 -10.97 2.86
N ARG A 48 0.11 -12.20 3.20
CA ARG A 48 -0.16 -13.29 2.25
C ARG A 48 -1.45 -14.00 2.64
N GLY A 49 -2.16 -14.54 1.66
CA GLY A 49 -3.37 -15.31 1.91
C GLY A 49 -3.92 -15.99 0.66
N PRO A 50 -4.99 -16.79 0.81
CA PRO A 50 -5.43 -17.73 -0.21
C PRO A 50 -6.43 -17.14 -1.21
N VAL A 51 -6.60 -15.81 -1.24
CA VAL A 51 -7.44 -15.12 -2.22
C VAL A 51 -6.72 -15.08 -3.57
N ASP A 52 -7.48 -15.20 -4.65
CA ASP A 52 -6.95 -15.07 -6.01
C ASP A 52 -6.38 -13.65 -6.24
N PRO A 53 -5.19 -13.51 -6.86
CA PRO A 53 -4.57 -12.19 -7.05
C PRO A 53 -5.45 -11.22 -7.85
N ALA A 54 -6.21 -11.69 -8.84
CA ALA A 54 -7.12 -10.84 -9.60
C ALA A 54 -8.30 -10.37 -8.74
N GLU A 55 -8.80 -11.21 -7.84
CA GLU A 55 -9.84 -10.81 -6.89
C GLU A 55 -9.33 -9.78 -5.87
N ALA A 56 -8.13 -9.98 -5.32
CA ALA A 56 -7.52 -9.02 -4.41
C ALA A 56 -7.24 -7.67 -5.14
N TRP A 57 -6.82 -7.72 -6.41
CA TRP A 57 -6.60 -6.54 -7.24
C TRP A 57 -7.89 -5.77 -7.50
N ASP A 58 -8.94 -6.49 -7.86
CA ASP A 58 -10.27 -5.96 -8.10
C ASP A 58 -10.87 -5.24 -6.88
N ARG A 59 -10.49 -5.63 -5.66
CA ARG A 59 -10.85 -4.94 -4.41
C ARG A 59 -10.10 -3.62 -4.21
N TYR A 60 -8.85 -3.50 -4.67
CA TYR A 60 -8.17 -2.20 -4.71
C TYR A 60 -8.82 -1.27 -5.71
N LEU A 61 -9.18 -1.79 -6.89
CA LEU A 61 -9.68 -0.96 -7.99
C LEU A 61 -10.96 -0.20 -7.66
N ARG A 62 -11.78 -0.68 -6.71
CA ARG A 62 -13.09 -0.10 -6.40
C ARG A 62 -13.12 0.56 -5.02
N PRO A 63 -13.05 1.91 -4.94
CA PRO A 63 -13.02 2.64 -3.66
C PRO A 63 -14.16 2.30 -2.70
N GLN A 64 -15.36 2.01 -3.23
CA GLN A 64 -16.54 1.66 -2.44
C GLN A 64 -16.38 0.34 -1.68
N ARG A 65 -15.50 -0.55 -2.13
CA ARG A 65 -15.21 -1.85 -1.50
C ARG A 65 -14.14 -1.77 -0.43
N TRP A 66 -13.42 -0.64 -0.30
CA TRP A 66 -12.31 -0.55 0.65
C TRP A 66 -12.73 -0.80 2.10
N SER A 67 -13.95 -0.39 2.48
CA SER A 67 -14.51 -0.66 3.82
C SER A 67 -14.78 -2.13 4.11
N GLU A 68 -14.86 -2.99 3.09
CA GLU A 68 -15.09 -4.43 3.25
C GLU A 68 -13.90 -5.10 3.96
N TRP A 69 -12.68 -4.68 3.61
CA TRP A 69 -11.44 -5.29 4.09
C TRP A 69 -10.59 -4.38 4.99
N ALA A 70 -10.72 -3.05 4.90
CA ALA A 70 -10.03 -2.09 5.76
C ALA A 70 -10.97 -1.51 6.84
N PRO A 71 -11.00 -2.05 8.07
CA PRO A 71 -11.99 -1.67 9.08
C PRO A 71 -11.87 -0.23 9.60
N GLN A 72 -10.73 0.42 9.41
CA GLN A 72 -10.56 1.85 9.66
C GLN A 72 -11.28 2.72 8.62
N ILE A 73 -11.66 2.18 7.46
CA ILE A 73 -12.38 2.91 6.42
C ILE A 73 -13.87 2.65 6.61
N ARG A 74 -14.64 3.69 6.94
CA ARG A 74 -16.10 3.59 7.02
C ARG A 74 -16.79 3.72 5.68
N ARG A 75 -16.27 4.60 4.82
CA ARG A 75 -16.75 4.83 3.46
C ARG A 75 -15.74 5.66 2.68
N VAL A 76 -15.82 5.58 1.36
CA VAL A 76 -15.02 6.40 0.45
C VAL A 76 -15.96 7.16 -0.46
N ARG A 77 -15.67 8.44 -0.70
CA ARG A 77 -16.25 9.21 -1.81
C ARG A 77 -15.15 9.45 -2.81
N ALA A 78 -15.29 8.90 -4.01
CA ALA A 78 -14.34 9.08 -5.08
C ALA A 78 -15.01 9.82 -6.25
N SER A 79 -14.19 10.48 -7.06
CA SER A 79 -14.60 11.11 -8.32
C SER A 79 -14.93 10.10 -9.43
N ALA A 80 -14.56 8.83 -9.24
CA ALA A 80 -14.86 7.71 -10.13
C ALA A 80 -15.07 6.42 -9.33
N ASP A 81 -15.80 5.46 -9.92
CA ASP A 81 -16.07 4.15 -9.31
C ASP A 81 -14.88 3.17 -9.40
N THR A 82 -13.92 3.48 -10.26
CA THR A 82 -12.68 2.72 -10.41
C THR A 82 -11.50 3.67 -10.34
N ILE A 83 -10.45 3.28 -9.62
CA ILE A 83 -9.23 4.09 -9.53
C ILE A 83 -8.53 4.15 -10.89
N ALA A 84 -8.04 5.33 -11.22
CA ALA A 84 -7.18 5.63 -12.36
C ALA A 84 -6.31 6.83 -11.97
N PRO A 85 -5.18 7.08 -12.65
CA PRO A 85 -4.36 8.26 -12.38
C PRO A 85 -5.20 9.55 -12.41
N GLY A 86 -5.03 10.39 -11.39
CA GLY A 86 -5.76 11.64 -11.21
C GLY A 86 -7.12 11.50 -10.52
N VAL A 87 -7.63 10.29 -10.26
CA VAL A 87 -8.84 10.11 -9.45
C VAL A 87 -8.60 10.66 -8.05
N THR A 88 -9.48 11.57 -7.62
CA THR A 88 -9.46 12.15 -6.28
C THR A 88 -10.64 11.67 -5.45
N GLY A 89 -10.55 11.84 -4.15
CA GLY A 89 -11.65 11.57 -3.25
C GLY A 89 -11.33 11.83 -1.79
N THR A 90 -12.23 11.39 -0.93
CA THR A 90 -12.12 11.48 0.52
C THR A 90 -12.40 10.12 1.15
N VAL A 91 -11.48 9.64 1.97
CA VAL A 91 -11.65 8.47 2.83
C VAL A 91 -12.17 8.94 4.19
N HIS A 92 -13.25 8.34 4.66
CA HIS A 92 -13.81 8.63 5.98
C HIS A 92 -13.39 7.55 6.99
N GLY A 93 -12.74 8.00 8.07
CA GLY A 93 -12.20 7.15 9.12
C GLY A 93 -13.25 6.62 10.12
N PRO A 94 -12.81 5.92 11.18
CA PRO A 94 -13.71 5.26 12.12
C PRO A 94 -14.32 6.23 13.15
N LEU A 95 -13.75 7.44 13.30
CA LEU A 95 -14.24 8.47 14.22
C LEU A 95 -15.04 9.55 13.47
N PRO A 96 -16.10 10.11 14.07
CA PRO A 96 -16.83 11.24 13.50
C PRO A 96 -15.87 12.41 13.20
N GLY A 97 -15.96 12.98 12.00
CA GLY A 97 -15.13 14.10 11.57
C GLY A 97 -13.71 13.75 11.12
N LEU A 98 -13.27 12.49 11.25
CA LEU A 98 -11.98 12.06 10.72
C LEU A 98 -12.13 11.70 9.24
N SER A 99 -11.54 12.52 8.38
CA SER A 99 -11.43 12.24 6.95
C SER A 99 -10.11 12.70 6.39
N VAL A 100 -9.66 12.03 5.34
CA VAL A 100 -8.44 12.37 4.60
C VAL A 100 -8.76 12.42 3.12
N ASP A 101 -8.17 13.38 2.42
CA ASP A 101 -8.30 13.48 0.98
C ASP A 101 -7.22 12.68 0.30
N PHE A 102 -7.50 12.18 -0.90
CA PHE A 102 -6.52 11.43 -1.67
C PHE A 102 -6.50 11.83 -3.15
N THR A 103 -5.39 11.50 -3.78
CA THR A 103 -5.19 11.53 -5.23
C THR A 103 -4.50 10.23 -5.63
N VAL A 104 -5.06 9.51 -6.60
CA VAL A 104 -4.42 8.34 -7.21
C VAL A 104 -3.34 8.85 -8.16
N ASP A 105 -2.10 8.43 -7.93
CA ASP A 105 -0.93 8.92 -8.66
C ASP A 105 -0.62 8.03 -9.86
N ALA A 106 -0.63 6.71 -9.67
CA ALA A 106 -0.41 5.72 -10.72
C ALA A 106 -1.25 4.46 -10.50
N VAL A 107 -1.61 3.80 -11.60
CA VAL A 107 -2.28 2.49 -11.60
C VAL A 107 -1.73 1.70 -12.79
N ASP A 108 -1.24 0.51 -12.53
CA ASP A 108 -0.76 -0.44 -13.54
C ASP A 108 -1.44 -1.81 -13.29
N PRO A 109 -2.49 -2.13 -14.06
CA PRO A 109 -3.19 -3.41 -13.95
C PRO A 109 -2.35 -4.63 -14.35
N GLU A 110 -1.31 -4.47 -15.17
CA GLU A 110 -0.48 -5.60 -15.61
C GLU A 110 0.46 -6.05 -14.50
N SER A 111 1.06 -5.09 -13.78
CA SER A 111 1.90 -5.38 -12.60
C SER A 111 1.10 -5.47 -11.30
N MET A 112 -0.22 -5.23 -11.33
CA MET A 112 -1.07 -5.12 -10.15
C MET A 112 -0.49 -4.16 -9.09
N THR A 113 0.03 -3.02 -9.58
CA THR A 113 0.57 -1.95 -8.73
C THR A 113 -0.28 -0.70 -8.82
N TRP A 114 -0.41 0.00 -7.70
CA TRP A 114 -0.98 1.35 -7.71
C TRP A 114 -0.38 2.19 -6.60
N SER A 115 -0.40 3.50 -6.79
CA SER A 115 0.08 4.45 -5.80
C SER A 115 -0.85 5.64 -5.66
N TRP A 116 -0.81 6.24 -4.49
CA TRP A 116 -1.67 7.35 -4.14
C TRP A 116 -1.07 8.21 -3.04
N THR A 117 -1.45 9.48 -3.09
CA THR A 117 -1.08 10.49 -2.11
C THR A 117 -2.28 10.80 -1.24
N VAL A 118 -2.12 10.63 0.07
CA VAL A 118 -3.11 10.95 1.09
C VAL A 118 -2.72 12.25 1.79
N ARG A 119 -3.66 13.18 1.88
CA ARG A 119 -3.52 14.46 2.58
C ARG A 119 -4.47 14.46 3.77
N ALA A 120 -3.90 14.46 4.97
CA ALA A 120 -4.63 14.50 6.23
C ALA A 120 -4.55 15.91 6.85
N PRO A 121 -5.40 16.21 7.86
CA PRO A 121 -5.35 17.48 8.57
C PRO A 121 -3.95 17.83 9.11
N PHE A 122 -3.73 19.11 9.40
CA PHE A 122 -2.45 19.64 9.92
C PHE A 122 -1.25 19.49 8.97
N GLY A 123 -1.49 19.38 7.65
CA GLY A 123 -0.44 19.35 6.63
C GLY A 123 0.28 18.01 6.53
N ILE A 124 -0.29 16.94 7.10
CA ILE A 124 0.26 15.58 6.98
C ILE A 124 0.02 15.08 5.56
N VAL A 125 1.09 14.64 4.91
CA VAL A 125 1.04 13.98 3.60
C VAL A 125 1.67 12.61 3.74
N LEU A 126 0.99 11.59 3.21
CA LEU A 126 1.49 10.24 3.09
C LEU A 126 1.48 9.84 1.63
N ARG A 127 2.52 9.16 1.17
CA ARG A 127 2.53 8.47 -0.12
C ARG A 127 2.51 6.97 0.13
N LEU A 128 1.64 6.28 -0.58
CA LEU A 128 1.47 4.84 -0.44
C LEU A 128 1.61 4.19 -1.80
N ASP A 129 2.46 3.18 -1.88
CA ASP A 129 2.61 2.31 -3.03
C ASP A 129 2.14 0.92 -2.64
N HIS A 130 1.30 0.32 -3.47
CA HIS A 130 0.69 -0.98 -3.24
C HIS A 130 1.02 -1.92 -4.39
N GLU A 131 1.22 -3.19 -4.05
CA GLU A 131 1.46 -4.24 -5.02
C GLU A 131 0.73 -5.52 -4.60
N ILE A 132 0.29 -6.29 -5.58
CA ILE A 132 -0.13 -7.67 -5.43
C ILE A 132 0.77 -8.54 -6.29
N HIS A 133 1.24 -9.63 -5.72
CA HIS A 133 2.06 -10.60 -6.41
C HIS A 133 1.41 -11.98 -6.27
N PRO A 134 1.27 -12.75 -7.35
CA PRO A 134 0.84 -14.14 -7.27
C PRO A 134 1.75 -14.97 -6.35
N ASP A 135 1.15 -15.92 -5.64
CA ASP A 135 1.84 -16.90 -4.80
C ASP A 135 1.26 -18.30 -5.11
N ASP A 136 2.00 -19.38 -4.84
CA ASP A 136 1.61 -20.75 -5.20
C ASP A 136 0.25 -21.17 -4.61
N THR A 137 -0.16 -20.53 -3.51
CA THR A 137 -1.39 -20.84 -2.76
C THR A 137 -2.41 -19.71 -2.75
N GLY A 138 -2.18 -18.63 -3.51
CA GLY A 138 -3.04 -17.44 -3.54
C GLY A 138 -2.28 -16.20 -3.97
N CYS A 139 -2.18 -15.20 -3.09
CA CYS A 139 -1.41 -13.98 -3.36
C CYS A 139 -0.69 -13.43 -2.13
N GLY A 140 0.40 -12.72 -2.40
CA GLY A 140 1.01 -11.76 -1.49
C GLY A 140 0.60 -10.34 -1.85
N THR A 141 0.57 -9.46 -0.85
CA THR A 141 0.41 -8.02 -1.07
C THR A 141 1.40 -7.25 -0.20
N SER A 142 1.89 -6.14 -0.72
CA SER A 142 2.72 -5.20 0.00
C SER A 142 2.12 -3.80 -0.04
N ALA A 143 2.42 -3.00 0.99
CA ALA A 143 2.19 -1.57 1.00
C ALA A 143 3.43 -0.88 1.56
N THR A 144 4.04 -0.02 0.75
CA THR A 144 5.12 0.89 1.16
C THR A 144 4.50 2.22 1.53
N ILE A 145 4.76 2.68 2.74
CA ILE A 145 4.20 3.92 3.30
C ILE A 145 5.34 4.88 3.56
N ASP A 146 5.32 6.03 2.91
CA ASP A 146 6.27 7.12 3.07
C ASP A 146 5.57 8.34 3.70
N GLY A 147 6.16 8.88 4.77
CA GLY A 147 5.52 9.93 5.56
C GLY A 147 6.28 10.34 6.81
N PRO A 148 5.71 11.27 7.61
CA PRO A 148 6.22 11.60 8.93
C PRO A 148 6.29 10.36 9.84
N ALA A 149 7.45 10.11 10.44
CA ALA A 149 7.74 8.92 11.25
C ALA A 149 6.66 8.54 12.27
N PRO A 150 6.15 9.43 13.14
CA PRO A 150 5.13 9.04 14.11
C PRO A 150 3.82 8.59 13.44
N VAL A 151 3.49 9.15 12.28
CA VAL A 151 2.27 8.79 11.53
C VAL A 151 2.46 7.43 10.86
N VAL A 152 3.58 7.23 10.16
CA VAL A 152 3.88 5.97 9.46
C VAL A 152 3.95 4.80 10.44
N LEU A 153 4.69 4.97 11.54
CA LEU A 153 4.84 3.94 12.57
C LEU A 153 3.52 3.62 13.27
N GLY A 154 2.68 4.64 13.52
CA GLY A 154 1.35 4.45 14.10
C GLY A 154 0.36 3.77 13.14
N TYR A 155 0.46 4.04 11.84
CA TYR A 155 -0.45 3.51 10.83
C TYR A 155 -0.07 2.09 10.34
N ALA A 156 1.21 1.74 10.32
CA ALA A 156 1.68 0.47 9.76
C ALA A 156 1.00 -0.81 10.32
N PRO A 157 0.72 -0.95 11.63
CA PRO A 157 -0.01 -2.11 12.14
C PRO A 157 -1.44 -2.21 11.59
N VAL A 158 -2.12 -1.07 11.45
CA VAL A 158 -3.48 -0.98 10.89
C VAL A 158 -3.48 -1.31 9.39
N ALA A 159 -2.48 -0.80 8.66
CA ALA A 159 -2.26 -1.13 7.26
C ALA A 159 -2.04 -2.64 7.09
N ARG A 160 -1.11 -3.23 7.87
CA ARG A 160 -0.83 -4.68 7.83
C ARG A 160 -2.07 -5.52 8.11
N TYR A 161 -2.87 -5.15 9.11
CA TYR A 161 -4.12 -5.85 9.41
C TYR A 161 -5.11 -5.81 8.25
N SER A 162 -5.27 -4.63 7.64
CA SER A 162 -6.14 -4.44 6.48
C SER A 162 -5.68 -5.27 5.28
N LEU A 163 -4.37 -5.29 4.99
CA LEU A 163 -3.78 -6.13 3.96
C LEU A 163 -4.04 -7.62 4.22
N GLY A 164 -3.92 -8.06 5.47
CA GLY A 164 -4.25 -9.43 5.86
C GLY A 164 -5.71 -9.78 5.54
N ARG A 165 -6.65 -8.89 5.84
CA ARG A 165 -8.06 -9.07 5.48
C ARG A 165 -8.28 -9.07 3.96
N LEU A 166 -7.61 -8.18 3.23
CA LEU A 166 -7.70 -8.10 1.77
C LEU A 166 -7.38 -9.44 1.09
N VAL A 167 -6.41 -10.19 1.61
CA VAL A 167 -5.94 -11.45 1.02
C VAL A 167 -6.52 -12.70 1.69
N THR A 168 -7.42 -12.56 2.67
CA THR A 168 -8.02 -13.70 3.39
C THR A 168 -9.54 -13.74 3.37
N LEU A 169 -10.22 -12.59 3.23
CA LEU A 169 -11.67 -12.55 3.09
C LEU A 169 -12.07 -13.18 1.75
N ARG A 170 -13.08 -14.03 1.77
CA ARG A 170 -13.74 -14.64 0.61
C ARG A 170 -15.19 -14.24 0.61
#